data_AF-Q4CL27-F1
#
_entry.id   AF-Q4CL27-F1
#
_cell.length_a   1.000
_cell.length_b   1.000
_cell.length_c   1.000
_cell.angle_alpha   90.00
_cell.angle_beta   90.00
_cell.angle_gamma   90.00
#
_symmetry.space_group_name_H-M   'P 1'
#
loop_
_entity.id
_entity.type
_entity.pdbx_description
1 polymer ?
#
loop_
_entity_poly.entity_id
_entity_poly.type
_entity_poly.pdbx_seq_one_letter_code
_entity_poly.pdbx_strand_id
1 'polypeptide(L)'
;AWIPAKVVYSRDMSELGAAMEQLPADLFQAAEADTYFCGGFFLSWLQDNFVHGQPGILRSIGLMEALLKAADFVLLDSILSNEIRLMDCCFQWVHCLLARELPLELLVLLWEKYMAIGNSEAVLDFHSYVCAALMMQLRQKIVGQSVDVIIHLLKDPLEKRVRPPQGSRNKDVYDCAWLEGLISRASQLLRDYPASSLT
;
A
#
# COMPACT_ATOMS: atom_id res chain seq x y z
N ALA A 1 11.09 -25.85 14.69
CA ALA A 1 9.63 -25.61 14.71
C ALA A 1 9.27 -24.75 13.51
N TRP A 2 8.18 -25.04 12.81
CA TRP A 2 7.75 -24.30 11.61
C TRP A 2 6.31 -23.86 11.80
N ILE A 3 6.04 -22.55 11.73
CA ILE A 3 4.67 -22.01 11.75
C ILE A 3 4.15 -22.04 10.30
N PRO A 4 3.04 -22.74 10.01
CA PRO A 4 2.51 -22.80 8.66
C PRO A 4 2.12 -21.41 8.13
N ALA A 5 2.37 -21.15 6.84
CA ALA A 5 2.01 -19.87 6.20
C ALA A 5 0.52 -19.50 6.38
N LYS A 6 -0.38 -20.50 6.38
CA LYS A 6 -1.81 -20.29 6.64
C LYS A 6 -2.11 -19.69 8.02
N VAL A 7 -1.24 -19.92 9.01
CA VAL A 7 -1.33 -19.35 10.36
C VAL A 7 -0.73 -17.95 10.37
N VAL A 8 0.44 -17.77 9.73
CA VAL A 8 1.13 -16.47 9.63
C VAL A 8 0.27 -15.42 8.92
N TYR A 9 -0.31 -15.77 7.78
CA TYR A 9 -1.15 -14.85 6.97
C TYR A 9 -2.63 -14.88 7.38
N SER A 10 -2.96 -15.53 8.50
CA SER A 10 -4.30 -15.52 9.09
C SER A 10 -4.62 -14.15 9.68
N ARG A 11 -5.92 -13.85 9.84
CA ARG A 11 -6.38 -12.75 10.71
C ARG A 11 -6.62 -13.20 12.15
N ASP A 12 -6.46 -14.49 12.41
CA ASP A 12 -6.62 -15.08 13.75
C ASP A 12 -5.34 -14.91 14.56
N MET A 13 -5.30 -13.83 15.36
CA MET A 13 -4.18 -13.53 16.24
C MET A 13 -4.05 -14.54 17.39
N SER A 14 -5.11 -15.29 17.71
CA SER A 14 -5.04 -16.33 18.75
C SER A 14 -4.31 -17.57 18.25
N GLU A 15 -4.59 -17.99 17.01
CA GLU A 15 -3.90 -19.11 16.37
C GLU A 15 -2.41 -18.78 16.16
N LEU A 16 -2.10 -17.56 15.72
CA LEU A 16 -0.73 -17.10 15.58
C LEU A 16 0.00 -17.03 16.93
N GLY A 17 -0.65 -16.47 17.96
CA GLY A 17 -0.09 -16.42 19.31
C GLY A 17 0.23 -17.81 19.86
N ALA A 18 -0.72 -18.75 19.73
CA ALA A 18 -0.52 -20.13 20.16
C ALA A 18 0.60 -20.84 19.38
N ALA A 19 0.79 -20.53 18.10
CA ALA A 19 1.89 -21.06 17.32
C ALA A 19 3.25 -20.45 17.73
N MET A 20 3.28 -19.16 18.09
CA MET A 20 4.48 -18.48 18.58
C MET A 20 4.91 -19.02 19.95
N GLU A 21 3.97 -19.32 20.85
CA GLU A 21 4.26 -19.92 22.17
C GLU A 21 4.90 -21.32 22.07
N GLN A 22 4.72 -22.01 20.96
CA GLN A 22 5.33 -23.33 20.70
C GLN A 22 6.76 -23.22 20.14
N LEU A 23 7.25 -22.02 19.82
CA LEU A 23 8.61 -21.83 19.35
C LEU A 23 9.62 -21.99 20.50
N PRO A 24 10.75 -22.67 20.28
CA PRO A 24 11.90 -22.61 21.17
C PRO A 24 12.30 -21.15 21.46
N ALA A 25 12.64 -20.86 22.73
CA ALA A 25 12.91 -19.49 23.18
C ALA A 25 14.06 -18.81 22.41
N ASP A 26 15.09 -19.58 22.05
CA ASP A 26 16.22 -19.13 21.25
C ASP A 26 15.79 -18.72 19.83
N LEU A 27 14.91 -19.52 19.19
CA LEU A 27 14.37 -19.18 17.87
C LEU A 27 13.45 -17.96 17.92
N PHE A 28 12.65 -17.81 18.99
CA PHE A 28 11.80 -16.64 19.17
C PHE A 28 12.63 -15.36 19.31
N GLN A 29 13.68 -15.40 20.15
CA GLN A 29 14.60 -14.27 20.33
C GLN A 29 15.36 -13.93 19.04
N ALA A 30 15.80 -14.94 18.28
CA ALA A 30 16.43 -14.72 16.98
C ALA A 30 15.47 -14.03 16.00
N ALA A 31 14.22 -14.50 15.91
CA ALA A 31 13.20 -13.88 15.05
C ALA A 31 12.87 -12.44 15.46
N GLU A 32 12.82 -12.16 16.77
CA GLU A 32 12.65 -10.80 17.30
C GLU A 32 13.83 -9.89 16.89
N ALA A 33 15.07 -10.36 17.07
CA ALA A 33 16.27 -9.62 16.68
C ALA A 33 16.31 -9.34 15.17
N ASP A 34 16.05 -10.36 14.34
CA ASP A 34 15.99 -10.22 12.88
C ASP A 34 14.91 -9.22 12.47
N THR A 35 13.72 -9.29 13.08
CA THR A 35 12.63 -8.35 12.82
C THR A 35 13.04 -6.92 13.19
N TYR A 36 13.71 -6.73 14.32
CA TYR A 36 14.19 -5.41 14.74
C TYR A 36 15.19 -4.82 13.76
N PHE A 37 16.21 -5.59 13.36
CA PHE A 37 17.25 -5.10 12.45
C PHE A 37 16.73 -4.90 11.02
N CYS A 38 16.00 -5.87 10.46
CA CYS A 38 15.43 -5.76 9.12
C CYS A 38 14.36 -4.65 9.04
N GLY A 39 13.48 -4.59 10.05
CA GLY A 39 12.47 -3.53 10.15
C GLY A 39 13.10 -2.15 10.31
N GLY A 40 14.12 -2.03 11.17
CA GLY A 40 14.88 -0.79 11.36
C GLY A 40 15.61 -0.34 10.08
N PHE A 41 16.22 -1.28 9.35
CA PHE A 41 16.84 -1.00 8.06
C PHE A 41 15.81 -0.50 7.04
N PHE A 42 14.66 -1.18 6.91
CA PHE A 42 13.62 -0.75 5.98
C PHE A 42 13.02 0.62 6.37
N LEU A 43 12.77 0.86 7.66
CA LEU A 43 12.32 2.17 8.15
C LEU A 43 13.35 3.28 7.94
N SER A 44 14.64 2.95 7.88
CA SER A 44 15.69 3.94 7.55
C SER A 44 15.50 4.55 6.16
N TRP A 45 14.83 3.85 5.24
CA TRP A 45 14.50 4.38 3.90
C TRP A 45 13.33 5.37 3.92
N LEU A 46 12.58 5.43 5.01
CA LEU A 46 11.36 6.23 5.14
C LEU A 46 11.52 7.37 6.15
N GLN A 47 12.74 7.72 6.57
CA GLN A 47 12.98 8.69 7.64
C GLN A 47 12.30 10.04 7.41
N ASP A 48 12.33 10.55 6.17
CA ASP A 48 11.66 11.78 5.76
C ASP A 48 10.13 11.78 6.01
N ASN A 49 9.51 10.60 6.13
CA ASN A 49 8.08 10.48 6.42
C ASN A 49 7.77 10.69 7.91
N PHE A 50 8.76 10.54 8.79
CA PHE A 50 8.59 10.57 10.25
C PHE A 50 9.20 11.81 10.92
N VAL A 51 10.00 12.61 10.21
CA VAL A 51 10.51 13.88 10.72
C VAL A 51 9.41 14.96 10.74
N HIS A 52 9.64 16.03 11.50
CA HIS A 52 8.69 17.13 11.62
C HIS A 52 8.34 17.73 10.24
N GLY A 53 7.04 17.95 10.00
CA GLY A 53 6.53 18.40 8.70
C GLY A 53 6.38 17.30 7.64
N GLN A 54 6.91 16.10 7.88
CA GLN A 54 6.75 14.92 7.03
C GLN A 54 7.03 15.19 5.53
N PRO A 55 8.18 15.79 5.18
CA PRO A 55 8.50 16.18 3.81
C PRO A 55 8.45 15.01 2.82
N GLY A 56 8.78 13.80 3.25
CA GLY A 56 8.71 12.62 2.39
C GLY A 56 7.28 12.28 1.96
N ILE A 57 6.30 12.42 2.86
CA ILE A 57 4.88 12.20 2.55
C ILE A 57 4.39 13.27 1.58
N LEU A 58 4.73 14.53 1.83
CA LEU A 58 4.36 15.64 0.96
C LEU A 58 4.93 15.46 -0.46
N ARG A 59 6.19 15.03 -0.57
CA ARG A 59 6.84 14.71 -1.85
C ARG A 59 6.12 13.57 -2.56
N SER A 60 5.88 12.45 -1.87
CA SER A 60 5.20 11.29 -2.46
C SER A 60 3.78 11.61 -2.92
N ILE A 61 3.00 12.36 -2.14
CA ILE A 61 1.63 12.75 -2.52
C ILE A 61 1.63 13.79 -3.63
N GLY A 62 2.57 14.75 -3.62
CA GLY A 62 2.75 15.68 -4.73
C GLY A 62 3.08 14.98 -6.05
N LEU A 63 3.95 13.96 -6.00
CA LEU A 63 4.26 13.12 -7.15
C LEU A 63 3.04 12.32 -7.63
N MET A 64 2.24 11.76 -6.70
CA MET A 64 0.97 11.11 -7.06
C MET A 64 0.02 12.07 -7.77
N GLU A 65 -0.11 13.29 -7.27
CA GLU A 65 -0.99 14.32 -7.86
C GLU A 65 -0.51 14.71 -9.26
N ALA A 66 0.79 14.97 -9.43
CA ALA A 66 1.39 15.31 -10.72
C ALA A 66 1.22 14.17 -11.74
N LEU A 67 1.42 12.92 -11.31
CA LEU A 67 1.21 11.74 -12.14
C LEU A 67 -0.25 11.60 -12.57
N LEU A 68 -1.20 11.70 -11.63
CA LEU A 68 -2.63 11.64 -11.94
C LEU A 68 -3.04 12.77 -12.88
N LYS A 69 -2.50 13.98 -12.70
CA LYS A 69 -2.74 15.10 -13.60
C LYS A 69 -2.29 14.80 -15.03
N ALA A 70 -1.15 14.14 -15.21
CA ALA A 70 -0.59 13.80 -16.52
C ALA A 70 -1.27 12.59 -17.18
N ALA A 71 -1.62 11.57 -16.39
CA ALA A 71 -2.06 10.27 -16.90
C ALA A 71 -3.57 10.04 -16.79
N ASP A 72 -4.26 10.70 -15.85
CA ASP A 72 -5.70 10.58 -15.63
C ASP A 72 -6.31 11.84 -14.98
N PHE A 73 -6.32 12.95 -15.72
CA PHE A 73 -6.83 14.22 -15.21
C PHE A 73 -8.30 14.15 -14.77
N VAL A 74 -9.15 13.39 -15.46
CA VAL A 74 -10.58 13.29 -15.14
C VAL A 74 -10.79 12.64 -13.77
N LEU A 75 -9.99 11.63 -13.43
CA LEU A 75 -10.03 11.04 -12.09
C LEU A 75 -9.59 12.04 -11.03
N LEU A 76 -8.46 12.73 -11.26
CA LEU A 76 -7.95 13.73 -10.32
C LEU A 76 -8.97 14.85 -10.10
N ASP A 77 -9.50 15.41 -11.18
CA ASP A 77 -10.49 16.48 -11.15
C ASP A 77 -11.76 16.04 -10.42
N SER A 78 -12.24 14.81 -10.62
CA SER A 78 -13.39 14.28 -9.88
C SER A 78 -13.16 14.20 -8.37
N ILE A 79 -11.92 14.01 -7.91
CA ILE A 79 -11.60 13.97 -6.47
C ILE A 79 -11.48 15.40 -5.94
N LEU A 80 -10.69 16.24 -6.62
CA LEU A 80 -10.41 17.61 -6.18
C LEU A 80 -11.66 18.52 -6.23
N SER A 81 -12.51 18.38 -7.25
CA SER A 81 -13.77 19.14 -7.36
C SER A 81 -14.82 18.78 -6.30
N ASN A 82 -14.64 17.63 -5.63
CA ASN A 82 -15.41 17.24 -4.46
C ASN A 82 -14.79 17.76 -3.14
N GLU A 83 -13.83 18.69 -3.22
CA GLU A 83 -13.07 19.26 -2.09
C GLU A 83 -12.28 18.19 -1.29
N ILE A 84 -11.94 17.07 -1.93
CA ILE A 84 -11.13 16.01 -1.32
C ILE A 84 -9.69 16.20 -1.78
N ARG A 85 -8.79 16.48 -0.85
CA ARG A 85 -7.35 16.53 -1.15
C ARG A 85 -6.77 15.12 -1.13
N LEU A 86 -5.82 14.83 -2.01
CA LEU A 86 -5.11 13.54 -1.98
C LEU A 86 -4.41 13.29 -0.64
N MET A 87 -3.91 14.35 0.00
CA MET A 87 -3.34 14.28 1.34
C MET A 87 -4.33 13.68 2.36
N ASP A 88 -5.61 14.05 2.31
CA ASP A 88 -6.60 13.62 3.31
C ASP A 88 -7.03 12.17 3.12
N CYS A 89 -7.07 11.69 1.88
CA CYS A 89 -7.54 10.33 1.58
C CYS A 89 -6.42 9.30 1.44
N CYS A 90 -5.21 9.71 1.02
CA CYS A 90 -4.10 8.80 0.73
C CYS A 90 -2.92 8.91 1.68
N PHE A 91 -3.00 9.72 2.75
CA PHE A 91 -1.96 9.79 3.77
C PHE A 91 -1.55 8.40 4.29
N GLN A 92 -2.53 7.55 4.63
CA GLN A 92 -2.26 6.22 5.17
C GLN A 92 -1.61 5.30 4.14
N TRP A 93 -1.97 5.44 2.86
CA TRP A 93 -1.41 4.63 1.79
C TRP A 93 0.10 4.86 1.71
N VAL A 94 0.51 6.13 1.67
CA VAL A 94 1.91 6.54 1.60
C VAL A 94 2.65 6.31 2.91
N HIS A 95 2.10 6.76 4.04
CA HIS A 95 2.75 6.70 5.35
C HIS A 95 2.99 5.25 5.81
N CYS A 96 2.05 4.35 5.54
CA CYS A 96 2.14 2.95 5.94
C CYS A 96 2.51 2.01 4.79
N LEU A 97 2.93 2.53 3.64
CA LEU A 97 3.24 1.75 2.43
C LEU A 97 2.17 0.69 2.09
N LEU A 98 0.90 1.10 2.11
CA LEU A 98 -0.29 0.27 1.89
C LEU A 98 -0.50 -0.89 2.91
N ALA A 99 0.21 -0.90 4.04
CA ALA A 99 0.09 -1.96 5.04
C ALA A 99 -1.30 -2.06 5.70
N ARG A 100 -2.11 -1.01 5.65
CA ARG A 100 -3.48 -1.01 6.20
C ARG A 100 -4.51 -1.42 5.16
N GLU A 101 -4.12 -1.42 3.90
CA GLU A 101 -4.94 -1.53 2.71
C GLU A 101 -4.78 -2.92 2.07
N LEU A 102 -3.60 -3.55 2.16
CA LEU A 102 -3.27 -4.87 1.59
C LEU A 102 -3.35 -6.01 2.62
N PRO A 103 -3.72 -7.25 2.22
CA PRO A 103 -3.60 -8.41 3.10
C PRO A 103 -2.10 -8.66 3.34
N LEU A 104 -1.75 -9.22 4.50
CA LEU A 104 -0.34 -9.40 4.88
C LEU A 104 0.47 -10.15 3.82
N GLU A 105 -0.11 -11.19 3.20
CA GLU A 105 0.52 -11.94 2.12
C GLU A 105 0.91 -11.06 0.93
N LEU A 106 -0.01 -10.22 0.43
CA LEU A 106 0.29 -9.29 -0.67
C LEU A 106 1.20 -8.16 -0.24
N LEU A 107 1.11 -7.71 1.02
CA LEU A 107 1.97 -6.68 1.57
C LEU A 107 3.44 -7.14 1.57
N VAL A 108 3.69 -8.36 2.04
CA VAL A 108 5.03 -8.96 2.05
C VAL A 108 5.58 -9.06 0.62
N LEU A 109 4.77 -9.50 -0.34
CA LEU A 109 5.18 -9.56 -1.75
C LEU A 109 5.48 -8.18 -2.34
N LEU A 110 4.67 -7.17 -2.03
CA LEU A 110 4.93 -5.80 -2.49
C LEU A 110 6.25 -5.28 -1.92
N TRP A 111 6.47 -5.46 -0.61
CA TRP A 111 7.67 -4.98 0.06
C TRP A 111 8.92 -5.76 -0.36
N GLU A 112 8.81 -7.03 -0.72
CA GLU A 112 9.89 -7.79 -1.36
C GLU A 112 10.33 -7.12 -2.67
N LYS A 113 9.39 -6.68 -3.51
CA LYS A 113 9.71 -5.96 -4.75
C LYS A 113 10.33 -4.59 -4.48
N TYR A 114 9.92 -3.90 -3.42
CA TYR A 114 10.56 -2.65 -2.99
C TYR A 114 12.00 -2.89 -2.54
N MET A 115 12.26 -3.90 -1.72
CA MET A 115 13.61 -4.23 -1.28
C MET A 115 14.52 -4.63 -2.46
N ALA A 116 13.97 -5.26 -3.50
CA ALA A 116 14.71 -5.60 -4.71
C ALA A 116 15.16 -4.38 -5.53
N ILE A 117 14.53 -3.20 -5.38
CA ILE A 117 14.97 -1.95 -6.02
C ILE A 117 16.29 -1.44 -5.41
N GLY A 118 16.47 -1.62 -4.10
CA GLY A 118 17.75 -1.33 -3.41
C GLY A 118 18.10 0.15 -3.21
N ASN A 119 17.21 1.09 -3.54
CA ASN A 119 17.41 2.53 -3.36
C ASN A 119 16.15 3.17 -2.76
N SER A 120 16.30 3.89 -1.64
CA SER A 120 15.19 4.45 -0.88
C SER A 120 14.37 5.49 -1.65
N GLU A 121 15.01 6.37 -2.41
CA GLU A 121 14.32 7.40 -3.21
C GLU A 121 13.51 6.74 -4.33
N ALA A 122 14.13 5.81 -5.06
CA ALA A 122 13.46 5.06 -6.12
C ALA A 122 12.28 4.23 -5.59
N VAL A 123 12.38 3.68 -4.38
CA VAL A 123 11.27 2.96 -3.72
C VAL A 123 10.13 3.91 -3.37
N LEU A 124 10.42 5.06 -2.77
CA LEU A 124 9.40 6.05 -2.40
C LEU A 124 8.69 6.62 -3.63
N ASP A 125 9.45 6.93 -4.69
CA ASP A 125 8.87 7.37 -5.96
C ASP A 125 8.00 6.25 -6.52
N PHE A 126 8.52 5.03 -6.66
CA PHE A 126 7.77 3.90 -7.20
C PHE A 126 6.52 3.58 -6.36
N HIS A 127 6.56 3.77 -5.05
CA HIS A 127 5.40 3.63 -4.19
C HIS A 127 4.29 4.65 -4.53
N SER A 128 4.65 5.88 -4.87
CA SER A 128 3.69 6.86 -5.41
C SER A 128 3.03 6.36 -6.71
N TYR A 129 3.77 5.73 -7.61
CA TYR A 129 3.18 5.13 -8.83
C TYR A 129 2.24 3.97 -8.50
N VAL A 130 2.57 3.12 -7.52
CA VAL A 130 1.71 2.02 -7.05
C VAL A 130 0.41 2.57 -6.46
N CYS A 131 0.48 3.61 -5.63
CA CYS A 131 -0.70 4.25 -5.06
C CYS A 131 -1.58 4.92 -6.13
N ALA A 132 -0.97 5.62 -7.10
CA ALA A 132 -1.71 6.21 -8.21
C ALA A 132 -2.36 5.13 -9.09
N ALA A 133 -1.65 4.04 -9.38
CA ALA A 133 -2.20 2.90 -10.12
C ALA A 133 -3.39 2.26 -9.38
N LEU A 134 -3.32 2.13 -8.06
CA LEU A 134 -4.42 1.63 -7.23
C LEU A 134 -5.62 2.57 -7.33
N MET A 135 -5.41 3.88 -7.23
CA MET A 135 -6.47 4.88 -7.39
C MET A 135 -7.10 4.83 -8.79
N MET A 136 -6.30 4.66 -9.84
CA MET A 136 -6.79 4.50 -11.22
C MET A 136 -7.67 3.25 -11.40
N GLN A 137 -7.42 2.15 -10.69
CA GLN A 137 -8.31 1.00 -10.71
C GLN A 137 -9.70 1.31 -10.12
N LEU A 138 -9.77 2.26 -9.19
CA LEU A 138 -11.01 2.69 -8.55
C LEU A 138 -11.77 3.73 -9.36
N ARG A 139 -11.23 4.19 -10.51
CA ARG A 139 -11.80 5.27 -11.33
C ARG A 139 -13.30 5.15 -11.56
N GLN A 140 -13.76 3.97 -11.98
CA GLN A 140 -15.18 3.75 -12.32
C GLN A 140 -16.11 3.87 -11.11
N LYS A 141 -15.57 3.69 -9.90
CA LYS A 141 -16.28 3.85 -8.63
C LYS A 141 -16.08 5.24 -7.99
N ILE A 142 -15.31 6.13 -8.62
CA ILE A 142 -15.05 7.50 -8.12
C ILE A 142 -15.74 8.54 -9.01
N VAL A 143 -15.54 8.44 -10.32
CA VAL A 143 -16.01 9.47 -11.26
C VAL A 143 -17.54 9.55 -11.25
N GLY A 144 -18.05 10.75 -10.97
CA GLY A 144 -19.50 11.03 -10.91
C GLY A 144 -20.22 10.48 -9.66
N GLN A 145 -19.48 10.02 -8.65
CA GLN A 145 -20.05 9.60 -7.38
C GLN A 145 -20.13 10.75 -6.37
N SER A 146 -20.88 10.56 -5.27
CA SER A 146 -20.95 11.54 -4.18
C SER A 146 -19.68 11.53 -3.32
N VAL A 147 -19.41 12.67 -2.67
CA VAL A 147 -18.29 12.85 -1.71
C VAL A 147 -18.21 11.69 -0.71
N ASP A 148 -19.34 11.28 -0.11
CA ASP A 148 -19.38 10.21 0.89
C ASP A 148 -18.93 8.86 0.32
N VAL A 149 -19.33 8.54 -0.92
CA VAL A 149 -18.94 7.30 -1.61
C VAL A 149 -17.45 7.32 -1.91
N ILE A 150 -16.93 8.45 -2.42
CA ILE A 150 -15.51 8.61 -2.74
C ILE A 150 -14.65 8.45 -1.47
N ILE A 151 -15.00 9.15 -0.38
CA ILE A 151 -14.28 9.06 0.89
C ILE A 151 -14.32 7.63 1.46
N HIS A 152 -15.49 6.98 1.41
CA HIS A 152 -15.63 5.61 1.90
C HIS A 152 -14.71 4.66 1.13
N LEU A 153 -14.74 4.76 -0.21
CA LEU A 153 -13.94 3.93 -1.09
C LEU A 153 -12.44 4.15 -0.89
N LEU A 154 -11.97 5.39 -0.82
CA LEU A 154 -10.54 5.68 -0.64
C LEU A 154 -10.02 5.27 0.75
N LYS A 155 -10.89 5.22 1.78
CA LYS A 155 -10.54 4.71 3.11
C LYS A 155 -10.48 3.17 3.20
N ASP A 156 -11.07 2.47 2.24
CA ASP A 156 -11.09 0.99 2.15
C ASP A 156 -11.10 0.55 0.68
N PRO A 157 -9.99 0.78 -0.07
CA PRO A 157 -9.95 0.60 -1.52
C PRO A 157 -10.18 -0.85 -1.98
N LEU A 158 -9.96 -1.82 -1.08
CA LEU A 158 -10.17 -3.24 -1.32
C LEU A 158 -11.47 -3.76 -0.66
N GLU A 159 -12.31 -2.86 -0.14
CA GLU A 159 -13.62 -3.15 0.47
C GLU A 159 -13.56 -4.27 1.52
N LYS A 160 -12.48 -4.30 2.32
CA LYS A 160 -12.22 -5.36 3.31
C LYS A 160 -13.00 -5.21 4.60
N ARG A 161 -13.41 -3.99 4.92
CA ARG A 161 -14.14 -3.64 6.14
C ARG A 161 -15.63 -3.86 5.96
N VAL A 162 -16.11 -3.79 4.71
CA VAL A 162 -17.48 -4.14 4.36
C VAL A 162 -17.62 -5.67 4.42
N ARG A 163 -18.44 -6.18 5.34
CA ARG A 163 -18.75 -7.61 5.36
C ARG A 163 -19.49 -7.94 4.06
N PRO A 164 -19.02 -8.89 3.24
CA PRO A 164 -19.80 -9.32 2.10
C PRO A 164 -21.14 -9.88 2.59
N PRO A 165 -22.26 -9.63 1.89
CA PRO A 165 -23.48 -10.40 2.09
C PRO A 165 -23.11 -11.89 1.96
N GLN A 166 -23.62 -12.71 2.87
CA GLN A 166 -23.29 -14.14 3.01
C GLN A 166 -23.08 -14.81 1.64
N GLY A 167 -21.84 -15.22 1.32
CA GLY A 167 -21.55 -16.10 0.18
C GLY A 167 -20.38 -15.69 -0.71
N SER A 168 -20.04 -14.40 -0.86
CA SER A 168 -18.91 -13.99 -1.71
C SER A 168 -17.70 -13.59 -0.86
N ARG A 169 -16.79 -14.53 -0.61
CA ARG A 169 -15.46 -14.17 -0.11
C ARG A 169 -14.74 -13.47 -1.27
N ASN A 170 -14.54 -12.16 -1.18
CA ASN A 170 -13.60 -11.40 -2.04
C ASN A 170 -12.13 -11.88 -1.95
N LYS A 171 -11.86 -13.03 -1.32
CA LYS A 171 -10.52 -13.60 -1.16
C LYS A 171 -9.85 -13.89 -2.51
N ASP A 172 -10.63 -14.09 -3.57
CA ASP A 172 -10.10 -14.45 -4.89
C ASP A 172 -9.90 -13.25 -5.83
N VAL A 173 -10.38 -12.05 -5.45
CA VAL A 173 -10.27 -10.86 -6.34
C VAL A 173 -8.91 -10.19 -6.19
N TYR A 174 -8.37 -10.17 -4.98
CA TYR A 174 -7.09 -9.55 -4.65
C TYR A 174 -6.09 -10.63 -4.28
N ASP A 175 -5.51 -11.25 -5.31
CA ASP A 175 -4.50 -12.30 -5.20
C ASP A 175 -3.13 -11.80 -5.69
N CYS A 176 -2.15 -12.71 -5.79
CA CYS A 176 -0.82 -12.38 -6.30
C CYS A 176 -0.87 -11.85 -7.74
N ALA A 177 -1.74 -12.41 -8.60
CA ALA A 177 -1.85 -12.00 -10.00
C ALA A 177 -2.39 -10.56 -10.10
N TRP A 178 -3.35 -10.19 -9.26
CA TRP A 178 -3.84 -8.82 -9.14
C TRP A 178 -2.71 -7.87 -8.72
N LEU A 179 -1.92 -8.24 -7.70
CA LEU A 179 -0.81 -7.42 -7.23
C LEU A 179 0.26 -7.24 -8.32
N GLU A 180 0.60 -8.31 -9.05
CA GLU A 180 1.52 -8.23 -10.19
C GLU A 180 0.99 -7.32 -11.30
N GLY A 181 -0.32 -7.38 -11.59
CA GLY A 181 -0.98 -6.46 -12.51
C GLY A 181 -0.87 -5.00 -12.05
N LEU A 182 -1.05 -4.74 -10.76
CA LEU A 182 -0.90 -3.40 -10.17
C LEU A 182 0.54 -2.89 -10.29
N ILE A 183 1.53 -3.72 -9.94
CA ILE A 183 2.97 -3.39 -10.04
C ILE A 183 3.37 -3.17 -11.50
N SER A 184 2.88 -4.00 -12.42
CA SER A 184 3.11 -3.84 -13.87
C SER A 184 2.56 -2.52 -14.38
N ARG A 185 1.34 -2.14 -13.96
CA ARG A 185 0.74 -0.85 -14.31
C ARG A 185 1.55 0.32 -13.74
N ALA A 186 1.99 0.25 -12.50
CA ALA A 186 2.85 1.26 -11.89
C ALA A 186 4.19 1.40 -12.65
N SER A 187 4.80 0.28 -13.04
CA SER A 187 6.03 0.24 -13.84
C SER A 187 5.83 0.85 -15.22
N GLN A 188 4.67 0.61 -15.86
CA GLN A 188 4.32 1.26 -17.13
C GLN A 188 4.18 2.78 -16.95
N LEU A 189 3.45 3.23 -15.94
CA LEU A 189 3.28 4.66 -15.65
C LEU A 189 4.62 5.35 -15.40
N LEU A 190 5.56 4.70 -14.69
CA LEU A 190 6.90 5.24 -14.46
C LEU A 190 7.71 5.38 -15.76
N ARG A 191 7.53 4.50 -16.74
CA ARG A 191 8.16 4.62 -18.06
C ARG A 191 7.55 5.74 -18.89
N ASP A 192 6.22 5.83 -18.88
CA ASP A 192 5.47 6.80 -19.69
C ASP A 192 5.62 8.23 -19.13
N TYR A 193 5.71 8.35 -17.80
CA TYR A 193 5.82 9.61 -17.07
C TYR A 193 6.92 9.49 -16.01
N PRO A 194 8.21 9.62 -16.37
CA PRO A 194 9.30 9.52 -15.40
C PRO A 194 9.16 10.54 -14.26
N ALA A 195 9.52 10.17 -13.03
CA ALA A 195 9.37 11.06 -11.87
C ALA A 195 10.07 12.42 -12.06
N SER A 196 11.26 12.42 -12.67
CA SER A 196 12.02 13.63 -13.01
C SER A 196 11.33 14.56 -14.01
N SER A 197 10.30 14.10 -14.73
CA SER A 197 9.51 14.93 -15.65
C SER A 197 8.27 15.54 -15.01
N LEU A 198 7.90 15.07 -13.81
CA LEU A 198 6.70 15.48 -13.07
C LEU A 198 7.00 16.47 -11.94
N THR A 199 8.25 16.50 -11.46
CA THR A 199 8.75 17.37 -10.38
C THR A 199 9.33 18.67 -10.91
#